data_AF-A0A7Y3GYR6-F1
#
_entry.id   AF-A0A7Y3GYR6-F1
#
_cell.length_a   1.000
_cell.length_b   1.000
_cell.length_c   1.000
_cell.angle_alpha   90.00
_cell.angle_beta   90.00
_cell.angle_gamma   90.00
#
_symmetry.space_group_name_H-M   'P 1'
#
loop_
_entity.id
_entity.type
_entity.pdbx_description
1 polymer ?
#
loop_
_entity_poly.entity_id
_entity_poly.type
_entity_poly.pdbx_seq_one_letter_code
_entity_poly.pdbx_strand_id
1 'polypeptide(L)'
;LMERRARQRAAAAFHEHGLSRTAGRSGVLLFVALLEHRVIVLGDTGLDALLDSDESWSDVVTTVLSRVGGGDLCDGLIRGVQKIGGMLARHLPAPPRNVDELPTALVIEQR
;
A
#
# COMPACT_ATOMS: atom_id res chain seq x y z
N LEU A 1 21.57 0.61 4.51
CA LEU A 1 21.40 -0.86 4.63
C LEU A 1 19.98 -1.25 5.02
N MET A 2 19.42 -0.69 6.11
CA MET A 2 18.06 -1.01 6.60
C MET A 2 16.95 -0.68 5.59
N GLU A 3 17.02 0.48 4.93
CA GLU A 3 16.02 0.86 3.91
C GLU A 3 15.94 -0.15 2.74
N ARG A 4 17.10 -0.68 2.31
CA ARG A 4 17.15 -1.70 1.27
C ARG A 4 16.50 -3.01 1.72
N ARG A 5 16.71 -3.42 2.97
CA ARG A 5 16.10 -4.64 3.54
C ARG A 5 14.58 -4.51 3.65
N ALA A 6 14.09 -3.38 4.16
CA ALA A 6 12.66 -3.13 4.25
C ALA A 6 11.99 -3.14 2.87
N ARG A 7 12.59 -2.51 1.84
CA ARG A 7 12.08 -2.58 0.47
C ARG A 7 12.12 -3.98 -0.12
N GLN A 8 13.21 -4.74 0.10
CA GLN A 8 13.30 -6.12 -0.38
C GLN A 8 12.24 -7.01 0.26
N ARG A 9 11.98 -6.83 1.56
CA ARG A 9 10.93 -7.57 2.27
C ARG A 9 9.54 -7.19 1.76
N ALA A 10 9.24 -5.90 1.61
CA ALA A 10 7.97 -5.44 1.05
C ALA A 10 7.74 -5.99 -0.37
N ALA A 11 8.77 -5.99 -1.23
CA ALA A 11 8.67 -6.54 -2.58
C ALA A 11 8.40 -8.06 -2.58
N ALA A 12 9.07 -8.80 -1.69
CA ALA A 12 8.84 -10.23 -1.54
C ALA A 12 7.43 -10.53 -0.97
N ALA A 13 6.98 -9.78 0.03
CA ALA A 13 5.60 -9.85 0.55
C ALA A 13 4.56 -9.58 -0.55
N PHE A 14 4.81 -8.58 -1.40
CA PHE A 14 3.93 -8.26 -2.54
C PHE A 14 3.73 -9.47 -3.48
N HIS A 15 4.80 -10.22 -3.73
CA HIS A 15 4.74 -11.42 -4.55
C HIS A 15 4.13 -12.62 -3.82
N GLU A 16 4.55 -12.87 -2.58
CA GLU A 16 4.09 -13.99 -1.74
C GLU A 16 2.58 -13.94 -1.50
N HIS A 17 2.03 -12.74 -1.27
CA HIS A 17 0.59 -12.52 -1.10
C HIS A 17 -0.16 -12.34 -2.42
N GLY A 18 0.52 -12.46 -3.57
CA GLY A 18 -0.13 -12.48 -4.87
C GLY A 18 -0.75 -11.16 -5.31
N LEU A 19 -0.32 -10.00 -4.78
CA LEU A 19 -0.88 -8.69 -5.14
C LEU A 19 -0.72 -8.36 -6.64
N SER A 20 0.31 -8.93 -7.27
CA SER A 20 0.54 -8.87 -8.73
C SER A 20 -0.42 -9.72 -9.58
N ARG A 21 -1.26 -10.57 -8.97
CA ARG A 21 -2.12 -11.53 -9.69
C ARG A 21 -3.55 -11.01 -9.93
N THR A 22 -3.79 -9.75 -9.60
CA THR A 22 -5.07 -9.10 -9.88
C THR A 22 -5.25 -8.92 -11.39
N ALA A 23 -6.46 -9.16 -11.90
CA ALA A 23 -6.79 -9.07 -13.31
C ALA A 23 -6.55 -7.65 -13.86
N GLY A 24 -6.82 -6.63 -13.04
CA GLY A 24 -6.62 -5.23 -13.37
C GLY A 24 -5.24 -4.66 -13.05
N ARG A 25 -4.29 -5.47 -12.56
CA ARG A 25 -2.99 -4.98 -12.06
C ARG A 25 -3.17 -3.83 -11.07
N SER A 26 -4.10 -4.00 -10.13
CA SER A 26 -4.56 -2.99 -9.19
C SER A 26 -4.10 -3.25 -7.76
N GLY A 27 -3.24 -4.25 -7.55
CA GLY A 27 -2.73 -4.60 -6.23
C GLY A 27 -1.86 -3.48 -5.64
N VAL A 28 -2.14 -3.10 -4.39
CA VAL A 28 -1.33 -2.15 -3.61
C VAL A 28 -0.98 -2.76 -2.26
N LEU A 29 0.30 -2.71 -1.89
CA LEU A 29 0.80 -3.05 -0.57
C LEU A 29 1.14 -1.78 0.19
N LEU A 30 0.51 -1.59 1.35
CA LEU A 30 0.92 -0.65 2.39
C LEU A 30 1.68 -1.43 3.47
N PHE A 31 3.00 -1.26 3.52
CA PHE A 31 3.90 -1.98 4.43
C PHE A 31 4.47 -1.03 5.48
N VAL A 32 4.40 -1.43 6.75
CA VAL A 32 4.94 -0.64 7.87
C VAL A 32 6.01 -1.45 8.61
N ALA A 33 7.25 -0.99 8.53
CA ALA A 33 8.37 -1.52 9.30
C ALA A 33 8.49 -0.72 10.60
N LEU A 34 7.97 -1.28 11.70
CA LEU A 34 7.91 -0.60 12.99
C LEU A 34 9.27 -0.37 13.61
N LEU A 35 10.22 -1.31 13.48
CA LEU A 35 11.57 -1.16 14.04
C LEU A 35 12.36 -0.06 13.33
N GLU A 36 12.21 0.03 12.01
CA GLU A 36 12.89 1.04 11.18
C GLU A 36 12.13 2.37 11.10
N HIS A 37 10.93 2.46 11.67
CA HIS A 37 10.02 3.60 11.54
C HIS A 37 9.78 3.98 10.07
N ARG A 38 9.57 2.96 9.21
CA ARG A 38 9.39 3.16 7.76
C ARG A 38 8.02 2.72 7.31
N VAL A 39 7.47 3.49 6.37
CA VAL A 39 6.28 3.13 5.61
C VAL A 39 6.69 3.02 4.15
N ILE A 40 6.27 1.93 3.50
CA ILE A 40 6.54 1.64 2.10
C ILE A 40 5.19 1.38 1.44
N VAL A 41 4.94 2.04 0.32
CA VAL A 41 3.79 1.75 -0.53
C VAL A 41 4.31 1.20 -1.84
N LEU A 42 3.83 0.02 -2.24
CA LEU A 42 4.14 -0.60 -3.53
C LEU A 42 2.84 -0.80 -4.28
N GLY A 43 2.70 -0.18 -5.45
CA GLY A 43 1.65 -0.49 -6.41
C GLY A 43 2.14 -1.51 -7.44
N ASP A 44 1.22 -2.23 -8.06
CA ASP A 44 1.52 -2.93 -9.31
C ASP A 44 1.91 -1.91 -10.41
N THR A 45 2.70 -2.37 -11.37
CA THR A 45 3.28 -1.61 -12.49
C THR A 45 2.28 -0.78 -13.29
N GLY A 46 1.01 -1.16 -13.30
CA GLY A 46 -0.04 -0.41 -14.00
C GLY A 46 -0.52 0.84 -13.28
N LEU A 47 -0.27 0.95 -11.97
CA LEU A 47 -0.84 2.01 -11.13
C LEU A 47 -0.05 3.31 -11.17
N ASP A 48 1.28 3.24 -11.22
CA ASP A 48 2.13 4.44 -11.23
C ASP A 48 1.85 5.34 -12.44
N ALA A 49 1.49 4.75 -13.58
CA ALA A 49 1.16 5.46 -14.81
C ALA A 49 -0.23 6.13 -14.78
N LEU A 50 -1.07 5.78 -13.80
CA LEU A 50 -2.44 6.26 -13.69
C LEU A 50 -2.59 7.44 -12.72
N LEU A 51 -1.59 7.70 -11.88
CA LEU A 51 -1.67 8.77 -10.89
C LEU A 51 -1.67 10.15 -11.55
N ASP A 52 -2.52 11.04 -11.05
CA ASP A 52 -2.50 12.45 -11.44
C ASP A 52 -1.18 13.12 -11.03
N SER A 53 -0.84 14.24 -11.66
CA SER A 53 0.42 14.97 -11.36
C SER A 53 0.53 15.47 -9.93
N ASP A 54 -0.61 15.65 -9.23
CA ASP A 54 -0.67 16.03 -7.81
C ASP A 54 -0.77 14.82 -6.86
N GLU A 55 -0.88 13.60 -7.40
CA GLU A 55 -0.98 12.39 -6.60
C GLU A 55 0.36 11.65 -6.48
N SER A 56 0.69 11.21 -5.27
CA SER A 56 1.88 10.41 -5.04
C SER A 56 1.69 9.45 -3.89
N TRP A 57 2.28 8.27 -4.02
CA TRP A 57 2.48 7.35 -2.89
C TRP A 57 3.22 8.00 -1.72
N SER A 58 4.06 9.00 -1.98
CA SER A 58 4.76 9.77 -0.95
C SER A 58 3.81 10.46 0.03
N ASP A 59 2.63 10.86 -0.44
CA ASP A 59 1.62 11.47 0.42
C ASP A 59 0.97 10.44 1.35
N VAL A 60 0.72 9.24 0.85
CA VAL A 60 0.20 8.13 1.64
C VAL A 60 1.21 7.79 2.74
N VAL A 61 2.49 7.68 2.37
CA VAL A 61 3.61 7.48 3.30
C VAL A 61 3.63 8.59 4.37
N THR A 62 3.55 9.85 3.97
CA THR A 62 3.54 11.00 4.90
C THR A 62 2.34 10.97 5.84
N THR A 63 1.16 10.63 5.33
CA THR A 63 -0.08 10.51 6.11
C THR A 63 0.08 9.47 7.22
N VAL A 64 0.58 8.27 6.86
CA VAL A 64 0.76 7.19 7.83
C VAL A 64 1.86 7.55 8.84
N LEU A 65 3.03 8.02 8.38
CA LEU A 65 4.15 8.39 9.24
C LEU A 65 3.80 9.46 10.27
N SER A 66 3.01 10.47 9.87
CA SER A 66 2.59 11.56 10.77
C SER A 66 1.81 11.06 12.00
N ARG A 67 1.15 9.91 11.89
CA ARG A 67 0.35 9.29 12.96
C ARG A 67 1.13 8.24 13.75
N VAL A 68 1.99 7.47 13.07
CA VAL A 68 2.90 6.53 13.72
C VAL A 68 3.81 7.24 14.72
N GLY A 69 4.35 8.41 14.37
CA GLY A 69 5.16 9.22 15.28
C GLY A 69 4.44 9.69 16.55
N GLY A 70 3.10 9.74 16.52
CA GLY A 70 2.25 10.13 17.67
C GLY A 70 1.70 8.95 18.47
N GLY A 71 2.11 7.71 18.18
CA GLY A 71 1.60 6.51 18.84
C GLY A 71 0.25 6.00 18.31
N ASP A 72 -0.28 6.60 17.24
CA ASP A 72 -1.57 6.23 16.65
C ASP A 72 -1.38 5.56 15.27
N LEU A 73 -0.74 4.40 15.29
CA LEU A 73 -0.54 3.59 14.08
C LEU A 73 -1.87 3.19 13.43
N CYS A 74 -2.91 2.94 14.24
CA CYS A 74 -4.20 2.48 13.76
C CYS A 74 -4.87 3.54 12.87
N ASP A 75 -4.99 4.79 13.34
CA ASP A 75 -5.53 5.89 12.53
C ASP A 75 -4.65 6.16 11.31
N GLY A 76 -3.32 6.05 11.45
CA GLY A 76 -2.38 6.16 10.34
C GLY A 76 -2.66 5.16 9.21
N LEU A 77 -2.86 3.89 9.55
CA LEU A 77 -3.18 2.83 8.59
C LEU A 77 -4.55 3.04 7.94
N ILE A 78 -5.58 3.36 8.74
CA ILE A 78 -6.94 3.61 8.24
C ILE A 78 -6.93 4.73 7.20
N ARG A 79 -6.29 5.87 7.53
CA ARG A 79 -6.18 7.01 6.60
C ARG A 79 -5.36 6.67 5.37
N GLY A 80 -4.29 5.91 5.53
CA GLY A 80 -3.46 5.42 4.42
C GLY A 80 -4.29 4.60 3.43
N VAL A 81 -5.04 3.61 3.93
CA VAL A 81 -5.92 2.76 3.11
C VAL A 81 -7.04 3.58 2.46
N GLN A 82 -7.66 4.51 3.18
CA GLN A 82 -8.67 5.41 2.61
C GLN A 82 -8.12 6.28 1.47
N LYS A 83 -6.90 6.82 1.64
CA LYS A 83 -6.26 7.62 0.59
C LYS A 83 -5.94 6.78 -0.64
N ILE A 84 -5.36 5.60 -0.46
CA ILE A 84 -5.12 4.63 -1.55
C ILE A 84 -6.43 4.31 -2.28
N GLY A 85 -7.49 3.95 -1.53
CA GLY A 85 -8.79 3.63 -2.11
C GLY A 85 -9.40 4.79 -2.90
N GLY A 86 -9.24 6.02 -2.41
CA GLY A 86 -9.69 7.23 -3.12
C GLY A 86 -8.92 7.52 -4.41
N MET A 87 -7.62 7.21 -4.45
CA MET A 87 -6.79 7.31 -5.67
C MET A 87 -7.22 6.23 -6.67
N LEU A 88 -7.32 4.98 -6.23
CA LEU A 88 -7.75 3.86 -7.08
C LEU A 88 -9.16 4.07 -7.63
N ALA A 89 -10.12 4.56 -6.85
CA ALA A 89 -11.49 4.76 -7.30
C ALA A 89 -11.62 5.81 -8.42
N ARG A 90 -10.71 6.79 -8.50
CA ARG A 90 -10.69 7.80 -9.57
C ARG A 90 -10.16 7.23 -10.88
N HIS A 91 -9.10 6.44 -10.80
CA HIS A 91 -8.36 5.97 -11.97
C HIS A 91 -8.75 4.57 -12.46
N LEU A 92 -9.23 3.73 -11.54
CA LEU A 92 -9.68 2.36 -11.75
C LEU A 92 -11.06 2.18 -11.14
N PRO A 93 -12.11 2.80 -11.72
CA PRO A 93 -13.47 2.63 -11.23
C PRO A 93 -13.86 1.14 -11.26
N ALA A 94 -14.53 0.70 -10.19
CA ALA A 94 -14.90 -0.70 -10.04
C ALA A 94 -15.76 -1.17 -11.23
N PRO A 95 -15.40 -2.28 -11.90
CA PRO A 95 -16.20 -2.81 -12.99
C PRO A 95 -17.55 -3.35 -12.47
N PRO A 96 -18.56 -3.52 -13.34
CA PRO A 96 -19.87 -4.06 -12.95
C PRO A 96 -19.79 -5.42 -12.23
N ARG A 97 -18.78 -6.22 -12.60
CA ARG A 97 -18.39 -7.44 -11.88
C ARG A 97 -17.10 -7.17 -11.12
N ASN A 98 -17.23 -6.73 -9.88
CA ASN A 98 -16.11 -6.50 -8.97
C ASN A 98 -16.01 -7.69 -7.99
N VAL A 99 -15.16 -8.66 -8.32
CA VAL A 99 -14.90 -9.80 -7.44
C VAL A 99 -13.82 -9.43 -6.44
N ASP A 100 -13.92 -9.93 -5.21
CA ASP A 100 -12.86 -9.74 -4.21
C ASP A 100 -11.65 -10.63 -4.59
N GLU A 101 -10.63 -10.02 -5.20
CA GLU A 101 -9.45 -10.72 -5.72
C GLU A 101 -8.37 -10.95 -4.66
N LEU A 102 -8.37 -10.17 -3.58
CA LEU A 102 -7.37 -10.21 -2.52
C LEU A 102 -8.05 -10.25 -1.15
N PRO A 103 -7.67 -11.16 -0.24
CA PRO A 103 -8.28 -11.22 1.07
C PRO A 103 -8.01 -9.94 1.88
N THR A 104 -9.05 -9.39 2.48
CA THR A 104 -8.91 -8.27 3.43
C THR A 104 -8.35 -8.82 4.75
N ALA A 105 -7.05 -8.67 4.98
CA ALA A 105 -6.40 -9.12 6.21
C ALA A 105 -5.23 -8.21 6.60
N LEU A 106 -5.10 -7.93 7.90
CA LEU A 106 -3.86 -7.41 8.46
C LEU A 106 -2.85 -8.56 8.56
N VAL A 107 -1.74 -8.46 7.84
CA VAL A 107 -0.64 -9.41 7.92
C VAL A 107 0.41 -8.87 8.89
N ILE A 108 0.68 -9.61 9.97
CA ILE A 108 1.76 -9.30 10.90
C ILE A 108 2.92 -10.23 10.59
N GLU A 109 4.01 -9.68 10.06
CA GLU A 109 5.24 -10.45 9.84
C GLU A 109 6.12 -10.42 11.09
N GLN A 110 6.59 -11.60 11.52
CA GLN A 110 7.39 -11.81 12.74
C GLN A 110 8.89 -12.03 12.43
N ARG A 111 9.39 -11.60 11.26
CA ARG A 111 10.75 -11.91 10.79
C ARG A 111 11.58 -10.66 10.52
#